data_AF-A0A4Z1KTI6-F1
#
_entry.id   AF-A0A4Z1KTI6-F1
#
_cell.length_a   1.000
_cell.length_b   1.000
_cell.length_c   1.000
_cell.angle_alpha   90.00
_cell.angle_beta   90.00
_cell.angle_gamma   90.00
#
_symmetry.space_group_name_H-M   'P 1'
#
loop_
_entity.id
_entity.type
_entity.pdbx_description
1 polymer ?
#
loop_
_entity_poly.entity_id
_entity_poly.type
_entity_poly.pdbx_seq_one_letter_code
_entity_poly.pdbx_strand_id
1 'polypeptide(L)'
;MDWTGRIWGYTGALGLVQAFAMGCFLWDLMASVVHFDILGWGLLIHAIYAILAVGIGFVILGSNFTNIWDAQRLFANYYGQNFVLDELSTPFLNIHWFFDKLNMTGSKAQLYNGTILLSTFLSCRLVWGIYQPAKLYQDVWRAFHTPNISVPEFKGPGGLEWDVFRFSRGSEELTLPIWLAWGYLGTNTILTLLNIYWFKQMISAVLRRFPKIDEVTQ
;
A
#
# COMPACT_ATOMS: atom_id res chain seq x y z
N MET A 1 3.71 19.27 1.22
CA MET A 1 3.18 19.13 -0.15
C MET A 1 1.74 19.58 -0.16
N ASP A 2 1.39 20.40 -1.15
CA ASP A 2 0.03 20.68 -1.58
C ASP A 2 -0.67 19.42 -2.12
N TRP A 3 -1.98 19.49 -2.36
CA TRP A 3 -2.76 18.34 -2.84
C TRP A 3 -2.41 17.94 -4.28
N THR A 4 -2.09 18.93 -5.11
CA THR A 4 -1.58 18.76 -6.47
C THR A 4 -0.25 18.01 -6.47
N GLY A 5 0.70 18.40 -5.63
CA GLY A 5 1.98 17.70 -5.46
C GLY A 5 1.83 16.27 -4.93
N ARG A 6 0.76 15.95 -4.17
CA ARG A 6 0.51 14.56 -3.74
C ARG A 6 -0.05 13.67 -4.86
N ILE A 7 -0.86 14.22 -5.75
CA ILE A 7 -1.45 13.45 -6.84
C ILE A 7 -0.49 13.31 -8.02
N TRP A 8 0.13 14.41 -8.44
CA TRP A 8 0.95 14.45 -9.67
C TRP A 8 2.44 14.62 -9.40
N GLY A 9 2.84 14.79 -8.14
CA GLY A 9 4.25 14.83 -7.78
C GLY A 9 4.89 13.46 -7.95
N TYR A 10 6.03 13.48 -8.63
CA TYR A 10 6.89 12.32 -8.78
C TYR A 10 8.30 12.68 -8.39
N THR A 11 8.95 11.76 -7.71
CA THR A 11 10.41 11.78 -7.57
C THR A 11 10.92 10.37 -7.82
N GLY A 12 12.07 10.24 -8.45
CA GLY A 12 12.66 8.94 -8.74
C GLY A 12 13.11 8.20 -7.49
N ALA A 13 13.28 8.86 -6.34
CA ALA A 13 13.43 8.18 -5.06
C ALA A 13 12.12 7.49 -4.63
N LEU A 14 10.97 8.17 -4.75
CA LEU A 14 9.65 7.57 -4.49
C LEU A 14 9.38 6.43 -5.48
N GLY A 15 9.66 6.66 -6.77
CA GLY A 15 9.53 5.66 -7.83
C GLY A 15 10.44 4.45 -7.61
N LEU A 16 11.69 4.63 -7.18
CA LEU A 16 12.58 3.51 -6.89
C LEU A 16 12.05 2.64 -5.74
N VAL A 17 11.64 3.26 -4.64
CA VAL A 17 11.05 2.54 -3.49
C VAL A 17 9.78 1.81 -3.90
N GLN A 18 8.92 2.47 -4.70
CA GLN A 18 7.70 1.87 -5.21
C GLN A 18 7.99 0.69 -6.16
N ALA A 19 9.06 0.75 -6.95
CA ALA A 19 9.46 -0.34 -7.84
C ALA A 19 9.95 -1.56 -7.05
N PHE A 20 10.72 -1.34 -5.98
CA PHE A 20 11.11 -2.43 -5.07
C PHE A 20 9.89 -3.07 -4.40
N ALA A 21 8.97 -2.26 -3.88
CA ALA A 21 7.72 -2.77 -3.30
C ALA A 21 6.92 -3.57 -4.34
N MET A 22 6.84 -3.10 -5.59
CA MET A 22 6.15 -3.82 -6.67
C MET A 22 6.78 -5.18 -6.94
N GLY A 23 8.12 -5.27 -6.92
CA GLY A 23 8.85 -6.53 -7.06
C GLY A 23 8.53 -7.53 -5.92
N CYS A 24 8.45 -7.05 -4.68
CA CYS A 24 8.05 -7.86 -3.53
C CYS A 24 6.61 -8.38 -3.69
N PHE A 25 5.67 -7.52 -4.06
CA PHE A 25 4.28 -7.95 -4.28
C PHE A 25 4.11 -8.87 -5.49
N LEU A 26 4.93 -8.71 -6.53
CA LEU A 26 4.98 -9.62 -7.67
C LEU A 26 5.41 -11.02 -7.21
N TRP A 27 6.44 -11.09 -6.39
CA TRP A 27 6.84 -12.34 -5.73
C TRP A 27 5.70 -12.91 -4.88
N ASP A 28 5.02 -12.10 -4.07
CA ASP A 28 3.89 -12.55 -3.24
C ASP A 28 2.73 -13.10 -4.07
N LEU A 29 2.45 -12.51 -5.24
CA LEU A 29 1.46 -13.04 -6.17
C LEU A 29 1.90 -14.40 -6.71
N MET A 30 3.14 -14.50 -7.18
CA MET A 30 3.70 -15.76 -7.68
C MET A 30 3.63 -16.86 -6.60
N ALA A 31 4.05 -16.55 -5.38
CA ALA A 31 4.00 -17.46 -4.25
C ALA A 31 2.55 -17.84 -3.89
N SER A 32 1.62 -16.89 -3.91
CA SER A 32 0.19 -17.13 -3.64
C SER A 32 -0.49 -18.01 -4.69
N VAL A 33 -0.05 -17.94 -5.95
CA VAL A 33 -0.54 -18.80 -7.03
C VAL A 33 0.06 -20.20 -6.95
N VAL A 34 1.37 -20.32 -6.74
CA VAL A 34 2.06 -21.62 -6.66
C VAL A 34 1.68 -22.39 -5.40
N HIS A 35 1.56 -21.71 -4.26
CA HIS A 35 1.21 -22.31 -2.97
C HIS A 35 -0.24 -21.99 -2.56
N PHE A 36 -1.13 -21.98 -3.54
CA PHE A 36 -2.53 -21.62 -3.35
C PHE A 36 -3.23 -22.51 -2.32
N ASP A 37 -2.93 -23.81 -2.30
CA ASP A 37 -3.51 -24.79 -1.37
C ASP A 37 -3.19 -24.51 0.10
N ILE A 38 -2.11 -23.75 0.36
CA ILE A 38 -1.62 -23.44 1.71
C ILE A 38 -2.02 -22.01 2.11
N LEU A 39 -1.89 -21.05 1.18
CA LEU A 39 -2.06 -19.62 1.44
C LEU A 39 -3.52 -19.16 1.30
N GLY A 40 -4.29 -19.84 0.45
CA GLY A 40 -5.72 -19.61 0.26
C GLY A 40 -6.09 -18.29 -0.43
N TRP A 41 -7.41 -18.09 -0.57
CA TRP A 41 -7.99 -16.95 -1.30
C TRP A 41 -7.64 -15.58 -0.73
N GLY A 42 -7.50 -15.46 0.60
CA GLY A 42 -7.25 -14.18 1.26
C GLY A 42 -5.92 -13.55 0.83
N LEU A 43 -4.85 -14.36 0.78
CA LEU A 43 -3.53 -13.86 0.39
C LEU A 43 -3.42 -13.65 -1.13
N LEU A 44 -4.10 -14.48 -1.94
CA LEU A 44 -4.16 -14.27 -3.39
C LEU A 44 -4.84 -12.94 -3.74
N ILE A 45 -6.01 -12.67 -3.15
CA ILE A 45 -6.73 -11.42 -3.33
C ILE A 45 -5.84 -10.25 -2.87
N HIS A 46 -5.19 -10.37 -1.71
CA HIS A 46 -4.24 -9.35 -1.26
C HIS A 46 -3.16 -9.05 -2.30
N ALA A 47 -2.47 -10.08 -2.80
CA ALA A 47 -1.35 -9.93 -3.71
C ALA A 47 -1.78 -9.27 -5.04
N ILE A 48 -2.95 -9.64 -5.58
CA ILE A 48 -3.51 -9.02 -6.79
C ILE A 48 -3.76 -7.54 -6.55
N TYR A 49 -4.49 -7.18 -5.49
CA TYR A 49 -4.82 -5.79 -5.21
C TYR A 49 -3.59 -4.97 -4.79
N ALA A 50 -2.61 -5.56 -4.11
CA ALA A 50 -1.38 -4.89 -3.75
C ALA A 50 -0.53 -4.55 -4.99
N ILE A 51 -0.37 -5.49 -5.93
CA ILE A 51 0.27 -5.22 -7.23
C ILE A 51 -0.48 -4.14 -8.01
N LEU A 52 -1.81 -4.19 -8.06
CA LEU A 52 -2.59 -3.17 -8.76
C LEU A 52 -2.37 -1.79 -8.12
N ALA A 53 -2.36 -1.70 -6.80
CA ALA A 53 -2.20 -0.45 -6.10
C ALA A 53 -0.81 0.18 -6.29
N VAL A 54 0.24 -0.64 -6.19
CA VAL A 54 1.62 -0.18 -6.40
C VAL A 54 1.91 0.01 -7.88
N GLY A 55 1.31 -0.79 -8.76
CA GLY A 55 1.42 -0.68 -10.20
C GLY A 55 0.80 0.60 -10.77
N ILE A 56 -0.27 1.11 -10.16
CA ILE A 56 -0.95 2.35 -10.60
C ILE A 56 -0.02 3.57 -10.67
N GLY A 57 1.01 3.66 -9.82
CA GLY A 57 1.99 4.75 -9.92
C GLY A 57 2.98 4.64 -11.08
N PHE A 58 3.06 3.45 -11.70
CA PHE A 58 3.82 3.17 -12.92
C PHE A 58 2.94 2.97 -14.14
N VAL A 59 1.62 3.16 -14.03
CA VAL A 59 0.70 2.87 -15.13
C VAL A 59 1.00 3.81 -16.31
N ILE A 60 1.49 3.18 -17.38
CA ILE A 60 1.81 3.78 -18.67
C ILE A 60 0.53 3.86 -19.48
N LEU A 61 -0.18 4.99 -19.42
CA LEU A 61 -1.36 5.24 -20.26
C LEU A 61 -1.03 6.28 -21.31
N GLY A 62 -0.67 5.79 -22.49
CA GLY A 62 -0.67 6.59 -23.70
C GLY A 62 -2.10 6.74 -24.21
N SER A 63 -2.46 7.92 -24.70
CA SER A 63 -3.65 8.10 -25.53
C SER A 63 -3.58 7.28 -26.83
N ASN A 64 -2.38 6.84 -27.23
CA ASN A 64 -2.10 5.97 -28.36
C ASN A 64 -1.21 4.78 -27.95
N PHE A 65 -1.65 3.56 -28.29
CA PHE A 65 -0.94 2.31 -27.99
C PHE A 65 0.41 2.15 -28.75
N THR A 66 0.66 3.02 -29.74
CA THR A 66 1.81 2.95 -30.65
C THR A 66 3.05 3.69 -30.17
N ASN A 67 2.94 4.64 -29.23
CA ASN A 67 4.08 5.41 -28.72
C ASN A 67 4.31 5.14 -27.23
N ILE A 68 5.30 4.30 -26.93
CA ILE A 68 5.72 3.94 -25.56
C ILE A 68 6.16 5.16 -24.73
N TRP A 69 6.53 6.26 -25.39
CA TRP A 69 7.05 7.48 -24.76
C TRP A 69 5.99 8.55 -24.47
N ASP A 70 4.76 8.44 -24.99
CA ASP A 70 3.66 9.40 -24.75
C ASP A 70 2.95 9.19 -23.41
N ALA A 71 3.44 8.27 -22.58
CA ALA A 71 2.64 7.53 -21.63
C ALA A 71 3.15 7.65 -20.17
N GLN A 72 3.46 8.85 -19.71
CA GLN A 72 3.87 9.08 -18.32
C GLN A 72 2.85 9.94 -17.55
N ARG A 73 1.67 9.37 -17.28
CA ARG A 73 0.76 9.90 -16.26
C ARG A 73 1.09 9.26 -14.91
N LEU A 74 2.18 9.70 -14.29
CA LEU A 74 2.55 9.25 -12.95
C LEU A 74 1.51 9.75 -11.95
N PHE A 75 0.66 8.83 -11.49
CA PHE A 75 -0.47 9.14 -10.62
C PHE A 75 -0.20 8.59 -9.21
N ALA A 76 -0.38 9.46 -8.21
CA ALA A 76 -0.41 9.10 -6.79
C ALA A 76 0.85 8.37 -6.27
N ASN A 77 2.05 8.66 -6.78
CA ASN A 77 3.31 8.08 -6.28
C ASN A 77 3.53 8.37 -4.78
N TYR A 78 3.10 9.55 -4.30
CA TYR A 78 3.08 9.88 -2.87
C TYR A 78 2.27 8.84 -2.06
N TYR A 79 1.12 8.41 -2.58
CA TYR A 79 0.28 7.43 -1.93
C TYR A 79 0.79 6.00 -2.10
N GLY A 80 1.49 5.71 -3.20
CA GLY A 80 2.17 4.44 -3.45
C GLY A 80 3.22 4.08 -2.37
N GLN A 81 3.85 5.08 -1.74
CA GLN A 81 4.77 4.81 -0.62
C GLN A 81 4.11 4.32 0.66
N ASN A 82 2.80 4.52 0.83
CA ASN A 82 2.10 4.04 2.02
C ASN A 82 2.11 2.51 2.14
N PHE A 83 2.25 1.81 1.01
CA PHE A 83 2.36 0.36 0.99
C PHE A 83 3.53 -0.16 1.83
N VAL A 84 4.66 0.54 1.84
CA VAL A 84 5.82 0.16 2.65
C VAL A 84 5.53 0.31 4.15
N LEU A 85 4.76 1.34 4.54
CA LEU A 85 4.34 1.52 5.93
C LEU A 85 3.34 0.45 6.36
N ASP A 86 2.44 0.05 5.46
CA ASP A 86 1.48 -1.03 5.72
C ASP A 86 2.17 -2.39 5.87
N GLU A 87 3.33 -2.59 5.26
CA GLU A 87 4.13 -3.80 5.43
C GLU A 87 4.96 -3.83 6.71
N LEU A 88 5.07 -2.75 7.47
CA LEU A 88 5.91 -2.70 8.69
C LEU A 88 5.52 -3.76 9.74
N SER A 89 4.30 -4.27 9.71
CA SER A 89 3.85 -5.35 10.59
C SER A 89 4.29 -6.76 10.15
N THR A 90 4.70 -6.97 8.89
CA THR A 90 5.05 -8.30 8.36
C THR A 90 6.31 -8.92 8.95
N PRO A 91 7.38 -8.19 9.33
CA PRO A 91 8.53 -8.79 10.01
C PRO A 91 8.12 -9.42 11.34
N PHE A 92 7.26 -8.75 12.10
CA PHE A 92 6.77 -9.28 13.38
C PHE A 92 5.88 -10.51 13.18
N LEU A 93 5.10 -10.56 12.09
CA LEU A 93 4.32 -11.73 11.73
C LEU A 93 5.22 -12.94 11.41
N ASN A 94 6.28 -12.72 10.63
CA ASN A 94 7.24 -13.76 10.27
C ASN A 94 7.99 -14.28 11.50
N ILE A 95 8.41 -13.40 12.41
CA ILE A 95 9.02 -13.80 13.69
C ILE A 95 8.01 -14.58 14.54
N HIS A 96 6.74 -14.17 14.55
CA HIS A 96 5.69 -14.88 15.30
C HIS A 96 5.48 -16.29 14.75
N TRP A 97 5.40 -16.43 13.42
CA TRP A 97 5.31 -17.71 12.74
C TRP A 97 6.54 -18.59 12.98
N PHE A 98 7.74 -18.00 13.01
CA PHE A 98 8.98 -18.71 13.31
C PHE A 98 8.96 -19.31 14.72
N PHE A 99 8.49 -18.57 15.73
CA PHE A 99 8.31 -19.13 17.07
C PHE A 99 7.29 -20.29 17.12
N ASP A 100 6.23 -20.22 16.32
CA ASP A 100 5.27 -21.32 16.19
C ASP A 100 5.90 -22.57 15.54
N LYS A 101 6.89 -22.42 14.65
CA LYS A 101 7.61 -23.57 14.05
C LYS A 101 8.67 -24.19 14.96
N LEU A 102 9.22 -23.42 15.91
CA LEU A 102 10.19 -23.93 16.88
C LEU A 102 9.55 -24.61 18.10
N ASN A 103 8.23 -24.83 18.11
CA ASN A 103 7.48 -25.26 19.30
C ASN A 103 7.72 -24.37 20.54
N MET A 104 8.06 -23.10 20.32
CA MET A 104 8.21 -22.10 21.38
C MET A 104 6.89 -21.37 21.67
N THR A 105 5.77 -22.01 21.30
CA THR A 105 4.43 -21.47 21.41
C THR A 105 4.07 -21.18 22.87
N GLY A 106 3.79 -19.91 23.20
CA GLY A 106 3.47 -19.47 24.56
C GLY A 106 4.66 -18.97 25.38
N SER A 107 5.87 -18.91 24.80
CA SER A 107 7.02 -18.27 25.45
C SER A 107 6.80 -16.77 25.67
N LYS A 108 7.48 -16.20 26.68
CA LYS A 108 7.47 -14.73 26.93
C LYS A 108 7.92 -13.95 25.68
N ALA A 109 8.91 -14.47 24.94
CA ALA A 109 9.41 -13.88 23.71
C ALA A 109 8.34 -13.77 22.62
N GLN A 110 7.54 -14.82 22.42
CA GLN A 110 6.43 -14.79 21.46
C GLN A 110 5.32 -13.83 21.92
N LEU A 111 5.06 -13.73 23.22
CA LEU A 111 4.06 -12.82 23.78
C LEU A 111 4.44 -11.36 23.49
N TYR A 112 5.69 -10.96 23.79
CA TYR A 112 6.18 -9.61 23.47
C TYR A 112 6.13 -9.33 21.97
N ASN A 113 6.59 -10.27 21.13
CA ASN A 113 6.50 -10.11 19.68
C ASN A 113 5.04 -10.02 19.20
N GLY A 114 4.12 -10.80 19.78
CA GLY A 114 2.69 -10.73 19.50
C GLY A 114 2.06 -9.38 19.86
N THR A 115 2.43 -8.79 21.00
CA THR A 115 1.96 -7.44 21.38
C THR A 115 2.46 -6.36 20.42
N ILE A 116 3.74 -6.43 20.01
CA ILE A 116 4.31 -5.50 19.03
C ILE A 116 3.64 -5.71 17.66
N LEU A 117 3.42 -6.95 17.24
CA LEU A 117 2.69 -7.29 16.03
C LEU A 117 1.28 -6.67 16.03
N LEU A 118 0.49 -6.85 17.09
CA LEU A 118 -0.85 -6.26 17.17
C LEU A 118 -0.82 -4.74 17.14
N SER A 119 0.14 -4.14 17.86
CA SER A 119 0.25 -2.67 17.96
C SER A 119 0.65 -2.05 16.62
N THR A 120 1.66 -2.62 15.96
CA THR A 120 2.14 -2.17 14.64
C THR A 120 1.11 -2.41 13.55
N PHE A 121 0.40 -3.54 13.60
CA PHE A 121 -0.69 -3.81 12.66
C PHE A 121 -1.83 -2.80 12.84
N LEU A 122 -2.23 -2.48 14.09
CA LEU A 122 -3.27 -1.49 14.35
C LEU A 122 -2.86 -0.10 13.87
N SER A 123 -1.65 0.35 14.20
CA SER A 123 -1.18 1.69 13.85
C SER A 123 -0.99 1.87 12.35
N CYS A 124 -0.27 0.94 11.71
CA CYS A 124 0.09 1.07 10.31
C CYS A 124 -1.07 0.66 9.40
N ARG A 125 -1.65 -0.53 9.57
CA ARG A 125 -2.64 -1.05 8.62
C ARG A 125 -4.07 -0.58 8.84
N LEU A 126 -4.43 -0.22 10.07
CA LEU A 126 -5.80 0.21 10.40
C LEU A 126 -5.90 1.73 10.46
N VAL A 127 -5.15 2.37 11.36
CA VAL A 127 -5.24 3.82 11.56
C VAL A 127 -4.70 4.55 10.33
N TRP A 128 -3.45 4.27 9.96
CA TRP A 128 -2.83 4.92 8.80
C TRP A 128 -3.43 4.40 7.47
N GLY A 129 -3.67 3.10 7.38
CA GLY A 129 -4.32 2.46 6.24
C GLY A 129 -5.74 2.96 5.93
N ILE A 130 -6.51 3.48 6.91
CA ILE A 130 -7.80 4.16 6.64
C ILE A 130 -7.60 5.65 6.33
N TYR A 131 -6.66 6.30 7.02
CA TYR A 131 -6.39 7.72 6.86
C TYR A 131 -5.94 8.09 5.44
N GLN A 132 -5.05 7.29 4.85
CA GLN A 132 -4.48 7.59 3.55
C GLN A 132 -5.48 7.49 2.39
N PRO A 133 -6.30 6.43 2.27
CA PRO A 133 -7.39 6.38 1.30
C PRO A 133 -8.42 7.49 1.50
N ALA A 134 -8.72 7.90 2.74
CA ALA A 134 -9.62 9.01 3.01
C ALA A 134 -9.06 10.35 2.47
N LYS A 135 -7.76 10.59 2.67
CA LYS A 135 -7.08 11.77 2.08
C LYS A 135 -7.01 11.71 0.56
N LEU A 136 -6.70 10.54 0.01
CA LEU A 136 -6.70 10.31 -1.43
C LEU A 136 -8.08 10.62 -2.03
N TYR A 137 -9.16 10.16 -1.40
CA TYR A 137 -10.52 10.45 -1.84
C TYR A 137 -10.81 11.96 -1.85
N GLN A 138 -10.39 12.69 -0.80
CA GLN A 138 -10.52 14.14 -0.75
C GLN A 138 -9.73 14.84 -1.86
N ASP A 139 -8.49 14.42 -2.11
CA ASP A 139 -7.64 15.04 -3.12
C ASP A 139 -8.14 14.72 -4.54
N VAL A 140 -8.60 13.49 -4.81
CA VAL A 140 -9.25 13.09 -6.07
C VAL A 140 -10.56 13.86 -6.29
N TRP A 141 -11.37 14.04 -5.23
CA TRP A 141 -12.58 14.85 -5.31
C TRP A 141 -12.28 16.30 -5.67
N ARG A 142 -11.25 16.89 -5.05
CA ARG A 142 -10.77 18.25 -5.38
C ARG A 142 -10.23 18.36 -6.81
N ALA A 143 -9.54 17.33 -7.29
CA ALA A 143 -9.07 17.25 -8.67
C ALA A 143 -10.22 17.33 -9.68
N PHE A 144 -11.32 16.62 -9.44
CA PHE A 144 -12.48 16.64 -10.35
C PHE A 144 -13.26 17.95 -10.33
N HIS A 145 -13.24 18.70 -9.22
CA HIS A 145 -14.01 19.93 -9.06
C HIS A 145 -13.20 21.21 -9.33
N THR A 146 -11.91 21.09 -9.71
CA THR A 146 -11.04 22.25 -9.99
C THR A 146 -10.71 22.29 -11.49
N PRO A 147 -11.42 23.09 -12.30
CA PRO A 147 -11.05 23.30 -13.69
C PRO A 147 -9.78 24.18 -13.74
N ASN A 148 -8.70 23.68 -14.34
CA ASN A 148 -7.35 24.28 -14.43
C ASN A 148 -6.44 24.01 -13.22
N ILE A 149 -5.83 22.84 -13.22
CA ILE A 149 -4.79 22.47 -12.25
C ILE A 149 -3.44 22.93 -12.80
N SER A 150 -2.86 23.97 -12.22
CA SER A 150 -1.45 24.31 -12.44
C SER A 150 -0.60 23.43 -11.51
N VAL A 151 0.16 22.51 -12.10
CA VAL A 151 1.16 21.74 -11.34
C VAL A 151 2.41 22.62 -11.25
N PRO A 152 2.90 22.97 -10.05
CA PRO A 152 4.11 23.77 -9.93
C PRO A 152 5.29 23.02 -10.55
N GLU A 153 5.91 23.61 -11.56
CA GLU A 153 7.15 23.10 -12.14
C GLU A 153 8.26 23.22 -11.08
N PHE A 154 8.75 22.09 -10.58
CA PHE A 154 9.88 22.10 -9.67
C PHE A 154 11.16 22.43 -10.45
N LYS A 155 11.59 23.69 -10.34
CA LYS A 155 12.90 24.13 -10.81
C LYS A 155 13.96 23.72 -9.78
N GLY A 156 14.46 22.50 -9.89
CA GLY A 156 15.66 22.09 -9.18
C GLY A 156 16.87 22.93 -9.63
N PRO A 157 17.88 23.15 -8.76
CA PRO A 157 19.14 23.75 -9.18
C PRO A 157 19.83 22.77 -10.14
N GLY A 158 19.76 23.02 -11.45
CA GLY A 158 20.11 22.05 -12.50
C GLY A 158 21.35 21.20 -12.21
N GLY A 159 21.16 19.87 -12.21
CA GLY A 159 22.19 18.85 -12.02
C GLY A 159 21.58 17.45 -12.19
N LEU A 160 22.41 16.45 -12.57
CA LEU A 160 21.95 15.07 -12.87
C LEU A 160 21.20 14.41 -11.70
N GLU A 161 21.55 14.76 -10.45
CA GLU A 161 20.83 14.32 -9.24
C GLU A 161 19.40 14.90 -9.14
N TRP A 162 19.17 16.09 -9.70
CA TRP A 162 17.88 16.77 -9.67
C TRP A 162 16.95 16.36 -10.82
N ASP A 163 17.48 15.78 -11.90
CA ASP A 163 16.70 15.16 -12.99
C ASP A 163 15.90 13.93 -12.53
N VAL A 164 16.25 13.36 -11.37
CA VAL A 164 15.48 12.33 -10.68
C VAL A 164 14.13 12.90 -10.18
N PHE A 165 14.00 14.21 -9.97
CA PHE A 165 12.77 14.89 -9.52
C PHE A 165 11.92 15.43 -10.66
N ARG A 166 11.96 14.82 -11.85
CA ARG A 166 11.09 15.25 -12.95
C ARG A 166 9.62 15.01 -12.61
N PHE A 167 8.90 16.10 -12.41
CA PHE A 167 7.43 16.12 -12.44
C PHE A 167 7.00 15.72 -13.85
N SER A 168 5.88 14.97 -13.97
CA SER A 168 5.31 14.62 -15.27
C SER A 168 5.26 15.89 -16.13
N ARG A 169 5.95 15.84 -17.28
CA ARG A 169 6.18 17.00 -18.14
C ARG A 169 4.83 17.66 -18.42
N GLY A 170 4.74 18.96 -18.11
CA GLY A 170 3.53 19.75 -18.25
C GLY A 170 2.86 19.47 -19.58
N SER A 171 1.74 18.74 -19.53
CA SER A 171 0.78 18.70 -20.60
C SER A 171 -0.37 19.57 -20.13
N GLU A 172 -0.77 20.51 -20.97
CA GLU A 172 -1.83 21.49 -20.69
C GLU A 172 -3.21 20.83 -20.42
N GLU A 173 -3.29 19.49 -20.42
CA GLU A 173 -4.48 18.71 -20.08
C GLU A 173 -4.15 17.53 -19.14
N LEU A 174 -3.79 17.84 -17.90
CA LEU A 174 -3.74 16.87 -16.78
C LEU A 174 -5.17 16.49 -16.32
N THR A 175 -5.99 16.01 -17.26
CA THR A 175 -7.26 15.38 -16.94
C THR A 175 -7.01 14.03 -16.29
N LEU A 176 -7.55 13.83 -15.09
CA LEU A 176 -7.47 12.58 -14.37
C LEU A 176 -8.44 11.56 -14.99
N PRO A 177 -7.98 10.41 -15.52
CA PRO A 177 -8.90 9.40 -16.01
C PRO A 177 -9.76 8.87 -14.87
N ILE A 178 -11.08 8.95 -15.03
CA ILE A 178 -12.07 8.55 -14.00
C ILE A 178 -11.85 7.10 -13.56
N TRP A 179 -11.59 6.20 -14.51
CA TRP A 179 -11.37 4.78 -14.24
C TRP A 179 -10.11 4.54 -13.41
N LEU A 180 -9.04 5.32 -13.60
CA LEU A 180 -7.79 5.19 -12.86
C LEU A 180 -8.02 5.59 -11.39
N ALA A 181 -8.74 6.69 -11.19
CA ALA A 181 -9.12 7.18 -9.86
C ALA A 181 -9.98 6.15 -9.11
N TRP A 182 -11.04 5.65 -9.75
CA TRP A 182 -11.93 4.65 -9.14
C TRP A 182 -11.24 3.30 -8.93
N GLY A 183 -10.38 2.87 -9.86
CA GLY A 183 -9.60 1.64 -9.71
C GLY A 183 -8.66 1.73 -8.50
N TYR A 184 -8.00 2.87 -8.31
CA TYR A 184 -7.10 3.08 -7.18
C TYR A 184 -7.87 3.14 -5.85
N LEU A 185 -8.99 3.86 -5.81
CA LEU A 185 -9.86 3.93 -4.63
C LEU A 185 -10.45 2.55 -4.27
N GLY A 186 -10.94 1.81 -5.25
CA GLY A 186 -11.51 0.47 -5.06
C GLY A 186 -10.47 -0.50 -4.51
N THR A 187 -9.27 -0.49 -5.10
CA THR A 187 -8.15 -1.32 -4.65
C THR A 187 -7.76 -1.04 -3.19
N ASN A 188 -7.59 0.24 -2.83
CA ASN A 188 -7.28 0.65 -1.45
C ASN A 188 -8.39 0.26 -0.46
N THR A 189 -9.66 0.34 -0.90
CA THR A 189 -10.81 -0.06 -0.07
C THR A 189 -10.78 -1.56 0.22
N ILE A 190 -10.54 -2.38 -0.81
CA ILE A 190 -10.50 -3.84 -0.65
C ILE A 190 -9.34 -4.26 0.28
N LEU A 191 -8.16 -3.65 0.11
CA LEU A 191 -7.01 -3.89 0.98
C LEU A 191 -7.30 -3.49 2.44
N THR A 192 -7.99 -2.37 2.65
CA THR A 192 -8.41 -1.93 3.98
C THR A 192 -9.39 -2.92 4.63
N LEU A 193 -10.38 -3.40 3.88
CA LEU A 193 -11.34 -4.41 4.35
C LEU A 193 -10.64 -5.71 4.73
N LEU A 194 -9.65 -6.12 3.92
CA LEU A 194 -8.87 -7.32 4.20
C LEU A 194 -7.99 -7.16 5.46
N ASN A 195 -7.41 -5.97 5.67
CA ASN A 195 -6.69 -5.66 6.90
C ASN A 195 -7.60 -5.72 8.13
N ILE A 196 -8.84 -5.21 8.04
CA ILE A 196 -9.84 -5.33 9.12
C ILE A 196 -10.16 -6.80 9.39
N TYR A 197 -10.33 -7.61 8.34
CA TYR A 197 -10.59 -9.04 8.45
C TYR A 197 -9.46 -9.77 9.19
N TRP A 198 -8.21 -9.56 8.77
CA TRP A 198 -7.05 -10.19 9.42
C TRP A 198 -6.85 -9.70 10.85
N PHE A 199 -7.10 -8.43 11.15
CA PHE A 199 -7.03 -7.93 12.51
C PHE A 199 -8.02 -8.66 13.44
N LYS A 200 -9.25 -8.89 12.98
CA LYS A 200 -10.24 -9.68 13.73
C LYS A 200 -9.77 -11.11 13.95
N GLN A 201 -9.14 -11.74 12.95
CA GLN A 201 -8.58 -13.08 13.10
C GLN A 201 -7.43 -13.11 14.11
N MET A 202 -6.52 -12.14 14.08
CA MET A 202 -5.42 -12.05 15.03
C MET A 202 -5.93 -11.89 16.47
N ILE A 203 -6.92 -11.02 16.70
CA ILE A 203 -7.54 -10.88 18.02
C ILE A 203 -8.17 -12.20 18.46
N SER A 204 -8.93 -12.86 17.58
CA SER A 204 -9.54 -14.17 17.87
C SER A 204 -8.48 -15.23 18.24
N ALA A 205 -7.36 -15.27 17.51
CA ALA A 205 -6.25 -16.17 17.81
C ALA A 205 -5.61 -15.89 19.19
N VAL A 206 -5.45 -14.61 19.56
CA VAL A 206 -4.95 -14.22 20.88
C VAL A 206 -5.95 -14.61 21.97
N LEU A 207 -7.24 -14.31 21.80
CA LEU A 207 -8.28 -14.64 22.77
C LEU A 207 -8.43 -16.15 22.99
N ARG A 208 -8.25 -16.96 21.94
CA ARG A 208 -8.26 -18.44 22.06
C ARG A 208 -7.06 -18.98 22.84
N ARG A 209 -5.91 -18.31 22.79
CA ARG A 209 -4.68 -18.71 23.51
C ARG A 209 -4.67 -18.24 24.96
N PHE A 210 -5.37 -17.15 25.27
CA PHE A 210 -5.50 -16.59 26.62
C PHE A 210 -6.99 -16.46 27.00
N PRO A 211 -7.68 -17.58 27.30
CA PRO A 211 -9.03 -17.50 27.86
C PRO A 211 -9.01 -16.65 29.13
N LYS A 212 -10.07 -15.86 29.34
CA LYS A 212 -10.21 -15.06 30.57
C LYS A 212 -10.11 -16.00 31.78
N ILE A 213 -9.29 -15.61 32.75
CA ILE A 213 -9.17 -16.26 34.07
C ILE A 213 -10.43 -15.90 34.89
N ASP A 214 -11.62 -16.16 34.36
CA ASP A 214 -12.90 -15.86 35.04
C ASP A 214 -13.76 -17.12 35.23
N GLU A 215 -13.32 -18.30 34.77
CA GLU A 215 -14.07 -19.57 34.87
C GLU A 215 -13.33 -20.71 35.62
N VAL A 216 -12.37 -20.40 36.51
CA VAL A 216 -11.71 -21.42 37.37
C VAL A 216 -12.05 -21.22 38.86
N THR A 217 -13.04 -20.39 39.16
CA THR A 217 -13.61 -20.24 40.52
C THR A 217 -15.13 -20.26 40.45
N GLN A 218 -15.70 -21.42 40.11
CA GLN A 218 -17.00 -21.88 40.59
C GLN A 218 -16.93 -23.37 40.87
#